data_AF-A0A292YSK0-F1
#
_entry.id   AF-A0A292YSK0-F1
#
_cell.length_a   1.000
_cell.length_b   1.000
_cell.length_c   1.000
_cell.angle_alpha   90.00
_cell.angle_beta   90.00
_cell.angle_gamma   90.00
#
_symmetry.space_group_name_H-M   'P 1'
#
loop_
_entity.id
_entity.type
_entity.pdbx_description
1 polymer ?
#
loop_
_entity_poly.entity_id
_entity_poly.type
_entity_poly.pdbx_seq_one_letter_code
_entity_poly.pdbx_strand_id
1 'polypeptide(L)'
;MEAREERSYGKLEWLFYIIILPLLFTLLILGLVLQFMGYNVTGKLLAIARQTPVLSSIVPPDEATRKERSELQKLQAQLDEANKQLTSVQQSKDLLQQDLQTRDAELAKLKKTAEDQKKREEERKQIEKYWQDKAQIFSSMSPKNAASILSQTAPFEARSILYAMDAETKAAILAKMDPKVAASLENGSTLPPQTEPTQFFSEKARTYGSMDPAKAASILSQIPVQESRAILDQMNAESRAAIIEKMDPKIAAHIESDNIPQPAQKQPSFYGQLPPDKAAAILAELPTIEARGILGSMSTEEKAKVFAEMDPVAAARIQSDFMKPQDPFYAMLPPDKAAGILEQMPVERARAILNGMSLEKKGKILEEMDRTFAARIEMQENDLEETDDYWDTRADTFEVMAPDKAAEILAEMPIEQARAIVKHIDDDELEDILKEMDPKLAAQLLQM
;
A
#
# COMPACT_ATOMS: atom_id res chain seq x y z
N MET A 1 53.38 -124.30 87.55
CA MET A 1 52.77 -124.65 86.26
C MET A 1 51.67 -123.63 86.04
N GLU A 2 51.95 -122.54 85.34
CA GLU A 2 51.75 -122.46 83.88
C GLU A 2 50.34 -122.89 83.46
N ALA A 3 49.54 -121.90 83.05
CA ALA A 3 48.90 -121.89 81.74
C ALA A 3 48.49 -120.44 81.42
N ARG A 4 48.98 -119.93 80.28
CA ARG A 4 48.47 -118.73 79.63
C ARG A 4 47.05 -119.02 79.15
N GLU A 5 46.09 -118.17 79.49
CA GLU A 5 44.81 -118.12 78.78
C GLU A 5 44.50 -116.67 78.39
N GLU A 6 44.13 -116.52 77.13
CA GLU A 6 44.00 -115.28 76.38
C GLU A 6 42.83 -114.44 76.91
N ARG A 7 43.08 -113.18 77.31
CA ARG A 7 41.98 -112.20 77.35
C ARG A 7 41.70 -111.70 75.95
N SER A 8 40.68 -112.32 75.39
CA SER A 8 39.80 -111.87 74.32
C SER A 8 39.76 -110.34 74.19
N TYR A 9 40.21 -109.82 73.04
CA TYR A 9 39.96 -108.43 72.64
C TYR A 9 38.46 -108.13 72.72
N GLY A 10 38.06 -107.14 73.52
CA GLY A 10 36.67 -106.72 73.63
C GLY A 10 36.16 -106.15 72.30
N LYS A 11 34.88 -106.37 71.96
CA LYS A 11 34.30 -105.92 70.67
C LYS A 11 34.54 -104.44 70.35
N LEU A 12 34.61 -103.58 71.38
CA LEU A 12 34.90 -102.14 71.24
C LEU A 12 36.40 -101.84 71.07
N GLU A 13 37.28 -102.57 71.74
CA GLU A 13 38.73 -102.44 71.53
C GLU A 13 39.12 -102.98 70.15
N TRP A 14 38.53 -104.10 69.73
CA TRP A 14 38.62 -104.63 68.37
C TRP A 14 38.11 -103.61 67.34
N LEU A 15 36.95 -102.98 67.58
CA LEU A 15 36.41 -101.93 66.73
C LEU A 15 37.35 -100.70 66.68
N PHE A 16 37.90 -100.29 67.82
CA PHE A 16 38.78 -99.14 67.90
C PHE A 16 40.07 -99.37 67.14
N TYR A 17 40.73 -100.53 67.33
CA TYR A 17 42.01 -100.81 66.68
C TYR A 17 41.89 -101.27 65.22
N ILE A 18 40.80 -101.98 64.84
CA ILE A 18 40.61 -102.44 63.44
C ILE A 18 39.86 -101.42 62.57
N ILE A 19 38.96 -100.61 63.13
CA ILE A 19 38.19 -99.62 62.35
C ILE A 19 38.67 -98.20 62.65
N ILE A 20 38.58 -97.73 63.90
CA ILE A 20 38.78 -96.31 64.22
C ILE A 20 40.23 -95.86 63.99
N LEU A 21 41.21 -96.64 64.44
CA LEU A 21 42.62 -96.29 64.35
C LEU A 21 43.13 -96.22 62.90
N PRO A 22 42.91 -97.23 62.02
CA PRO A 22 43.26 -97.11 60.61
C PRO A 22 42.41 -96.06 59.87
N LEU A 23 41.15 -95.81 60.27
CA LEU A 23 40.34 -94.72 59.71
C LEU A 23 40.92 -93.33 60.06
N LEU A 24 41.35 -93.14 61.30
CA LEU A 24 41.95 -91.87 61.76
C LEU A 24 43.30 -91.65 61.08
N PHE A 25 44.10 -92.71 60.92
CA PHE A 25 45.36 -92.65 60.19
C PHE A 25 45.17 -92.36 58.70
N THR A 26 44.17 -92.98 58.06
CA THR A 26 43.81 -92.66 56.67
C THR A 26 43.28 -91.24 56.53
N LEU A 27 42.47 -90.72 57.45
CA LEU A 27 42.02 -89.32 57.47
C LEU A 27 43.19 -88.33 57.65
N LEU A 28 44.17 -88.68 58.49
CA LEU A 28 45.35 -87.85 58.71
C LEU A 28 46.22 -87.78 57.45
N ILE A 29 46.48 -88.93 56.79
CA ILE A 29 47.19 -88.96 55.51
C ILE A 29 46.38 -88.25 54.42
N LEU A 30 45.07 -88.48 54.35
CA LEU A 30 44.19 -87.81 53.38
C LEU A 30 44.21 -86.29 53.56
N GLY A 31 44.19 -85.80 54.81
CA GLY A 31 44.32 -84.38 55.13
C GLY A 31 45.66 -83.79 54.67
N LEU A 32 46.76 -84.52 54.85
CA LEU A 32 48.08 -84.13 54.35
C LEU A 32 48.14 -84.11 52.81
N VAL A 33 47.55 -85.11 52.13
CA VAL A 33 47.45 -85.15 50.66
C VAL A 33 46.61 -83.98 50.14
N LEU A 34 45.47 -83.70 50.76
CA LEU A 34 44.61 -82.57 50.39
C LEU A 34 45.31 -81.22 50.61
N GLN A 35 46.06 -81.06 51.71
CA GLN A 35 46.89 -79.88 51.96
C GLN A 35 47.98 -79.74 50.88
N PHE A 36 48.60 -80.84 50.43
CA PHE A 36 49.59 -80.83 49.34
C PHE A 36 48.95 -80.53 47.98
N MET A 37 47.69 -80.94 47.75
CA MET A 37 46.89 -80.60 46.56
C MET A 37 46.35 -79.15 46.57
N GLY A 38 46.70 -78.34 47.57
CA GLY A 38 46.32 -76.92 47.66
C GLY A 38 44.93 -76.67 48.24
N TYR A 39 44.27 -77.67 48.85
CA TYR A 39 43.01 -77.46 49.56
C TYR A 39 43.25 -76.87 50.96
N ASN A 40 42.54 -75.79 51.30
CA ASN A 40 42.76 -75.00 52.51
C ASN A 40 42.01 -75.57 53.73
N VAL A 41 42.57 -76.60 54.37
CA VAL A 41 41.91 -77.41 55.41
C VAL A 41 41.70 -76.62 56.72
N THR A 42 42.58 -75.67 57.06
CA THR A 42 42.55 -74.86 58.29
C THR A 42 41.46 -73.78 58.30
N GLY A 43 41.19 -73.14 57.16
CA GLY A 43 40.17 -72.08 57.05
C GLY A 43 38.74 -72.60 57.26
N LYS A 44 38.46 -73.83 56.80
CA LYS A 44 37.17 -74.49 57.06
C LYS A 44 37.04 -74.98 58.50
N LEU A 45 38.14 -75.32 59.17
CA LEU A 45 38.15 -75.68 60.59
C LEU A 45 37.79 -74.49 61.50
N LEU A 46 38.32 -73.29 61.19
CA LEU A 46 38.00 -72.05 61.91
C LEU A 46 36.54 -71.60 61.71
N ALA A 47 35.94 -71.89 60.55
CA ALA A 47 34.51 -71.64 60.31
C ALA A 47 33.60 -72.52 61.18
N ILE A 48 34.03 -73.75 61.47
CA ILE A 48 33.34 -74.66 62.39
C ILE A 48 33.55 -74.21 63.86
N ALA A 49 34.70 -73.62 64.20
CA ALA A 49 35.03 -73.14 65.55
C ALA A 49 34.27 -71.87 65.99
N ARG A 50 33.85 -70.99 65.06
CA ARG A 50 33.06 -69.79 65.38
C ARG A 50 31.59 -70.06 65.71
N GLN A 51 31.13 -71.31 65.58
CA GLN A 51 29.76 -71.72 65.88
C GLN A 51 29.59 -72.34 67.29
N THR A 52 30.62 -72.27 68.16
CA THR A 52 30.52 -72.72 69.56
C THR A 52 30.40 -71.52 70.53
N PRO A 53 29.27 -71.33 71.25
CA PRO A 53 28.89 -70.08 71.92
C PRO A 53 29.67 -69.53 73.15
N VAL A 54 30.85 -70.02 73.54
CA VAL A 54 31.31 -69.86 74.95
C VAL A 54 32.36 -68.76 75.24
N LEU A 55 32.83 -67.94 74.27
CA LEU A 55 34.09 -67.18 74.47
C LEU A 55 34.09 -65.63 74.25
N SER A 56 32.96 -64.90 74.29
CA SER A 56 32.88 -63.52 73.76
C SER A 56 32.89 -62.30 74.71
N SER A 57 33.41 -62.32 75.95
CA SER A 57 33.15 -61.20 76.90
C SER A 57 34.31 -60.60 77.73
N ILE A 58 35.59 -60.67 77.31
CA ILE A 58 36.71 -60.06 78.09
C ILE A 58 37.68 -59.21 77.22
N VAL A 59 37.21 -58.31 76.35
CA VAL A 59 38.13 -57.35 75.65
C VAL A 59 37.49 -55.97 75.42
N PRO A 60 38.09 -54.83 75.84
CA PRO A 60 37.61 -53.47 75.56
C PRO A 60 37.97 -52.96 74.14
N PRO A 61 37.26 -51.97 73.57
CA PRO A 61 37.36 -51.65 72.14
C PRO A 61 38.60 -50.83 71.76
N ASP A 62 39.34 -51.34 70.78
CA ASP A 62 40.56 -50.79 70.14
C ASP A 62 40.25 -49.66 69.14
N GLU A 63 41.28 -48.95 68.65
CA GLU A 63 41.28 -47.95 67.56
C GLU A 63 40.50 -48.41 66.31
N ALA A 64 40.42 -49.72 66.08
CA ALA A 64 39.57 -50.35 65.06
C ALA A 64 38.10 -49.91 65.17
N THR A 65 37.55 -49.79 66.39
CA THR A 65 36.16 -49.40 66.65
C THR A 65 35.91 -47.91 66.38
N ARG A 66 36.93 -47.05 66.58
CA ARG A 66 36.84 -45.62 66.21
C ARG A 66 36.93 -45.42 64.71
N LYS A 67 37.78 -46.20 64.02
CA LYS A 67 37.86 -46.21 62.55
C LYS A 67 36.55 -46.69 61.92
N GLU A 68 35.97 -47.79 62.42
CA GLU A 68 34.64 -48.26 62.00
C GLU A 68 33.55 -47.20 62.20
N ARG A 69 33.51 -46.50 63.34
CA ARG A 69 32.56 -45.39 63.56
C ARG A 69 32.75 -44.21 62.60
N SER A 70 34.00 -43.87 62.27
CA SER A 70 34.29 -42.80 61.29
C SER A 70 33.93 -43.22 59.86
N GLU A 71 34.17 -44.48 59.50
CA GLU A 71 33.74 -45.05 58.21
C GLU A 71 32.21 -45.12 58.10
N LEU A 72 31.51 -45.51 59.17
CA LEU A 72 30.05 -45.49 59.22
C LEU A 72 29.47 -44.08 59.06
N GLN A 73 30.10 -43.06 59.66
CA GLN A 73 29.67 -41.65 59.46
C GLN A 73 29.92 -41.18 58.03
N LYS A 74 31.06 -41.54 57.41
CA LYS A 74 31.33 -41.23 56.00
C LYS A 74 30.34 -41.92 55.08
N LEU A 75 30.01 -43.19 55.36
CA LEU A 75 29.05 -43.97 54.60
C LEU A 75 27.62 -43.42 54.76
N GLN A 76 27.24 -42.96 55.96
CA GLN A 76 25.98 -42.23 56.18
C GLN A 76 25.94 -40.92 55.41
N ALA A 77 27.01 -40.12 55.44
CA ALA A 77 27.10 -38.89 54.64
C ALA A 77 27.01 -39.16 53.13
N GLN A 78 27.61 -40.25 52.65
CA GLN A 78 27.49 -40.70 51.25
C GLN A 78 26.09 -41.18 50.91
N LEU A 79 25.40 -41.88 51.81
CA LEU A 79 24.00 -42.29 51.66
C LEU A 79 23.07 -41.08 51.62
N ASP A 80 23.28 -40.08 52.48
CA ASP A 80 22.51 -38.85 52.49
C ASP A 80 22.72 -38.03 51.21
N GLU A 81 23.96 -37.94 50.72
CA GLU A 81 24.29 -37.29 49.45
C GLU A 81 23.70 -38.06 48.26
N ALA A 82 23.82 -39.39 48.24
CA ALA A 82 23.22 -40.23 47.21
C ALA A 82 21.68 -40.14 47.23
N ASN A 83 21.04 -40.07 48.40
CA ASN A 83 19.60 -39.87 48.53
C ASN A 83 19.16 -38.47 48.05
N LYS A 84 19.95 -37.43 48.32
CA LYS A 84 19.72 -36.09 47.78
C LYS A 84 19.83 -36.08 46.26
N GLN A 85 20.85 -36.73 45.70
CA GLN A 85 21.02 -36.87 44.24
C GLN A 85 19.91 -37.69 43.60
N LEU A 86 19.46 -38.77 44.24
CA LEU A 86 18.33 -39.57 43.76
C LEU A 86 17.04 -38.73 43.74
N THR A 87 16.83 -37.92 44.77
CA THR A 87 15.68 -37.01 44.86
C THR A 87 15.74 -35.94 43.77
N SER A 88 16.90 -35.33 43.52
CA SER A 88 17.05 -34.32 42.47
C SER A 88 16.91 -34.89 41.06
N VAL A 89 17.45 -36.10 40.82
CA VAL A 89 17.27 -36.84 39.56
C VAL A 89 15.80 -37.22 39.36
N GLN A 90 15.11 -37.66 40.43
CA GLN A 90 13.69 -37.99 40.35
C GLN A 90 12.85 -36.74 40.04
N GLN A 91 13.11 -35.60 40.69
CA GLN A 91 12.48 -34.33 40.37
C GLN A 91 12.73 -33.90 38.91
N SER A 92 13.97 -34.05 38.43
CA SER A 92 14.32 -33.77 37.03
C SER A 92 13.57 -34.68 36.05
N LYS A 93 13.42 -35.97 36.39
CA LYS A 93 12.64 -36.94 35.60
C LYS A 93 11.17 -36.55 35.54
N ASP A 94 10.58 -36.17 36.67
CA ASP A 94 9.16 -35.77 36.73
C ASP A 94 8.91 -34.49 35.93
N LEU A 95 9.83 -33.51 36.01
CA LEU A 95 9.79 -32.29 35.19
C LEU A 95 9.93 -32.59 33.69
N LEU A 96 10.87 -33.46 33.31
CA LEU A 96 11.02 -33.89 31.92
C LEU A 96 9.79 -34.63 31.42
N GLN A 97 9.16 -35.46 32.25
CA GLN A 97 7.92 -36.16 31.90
C GLN A 97 6.76 -35.18 31.69
N GLN A 98 6.66 -34.14 32.52
CA GLN A 98 5.67 -33.08 32.35
C GLN A 98 5.91 -32.24 31.09
N ASP A 99 7.17 -31.89 30.78
CA ASP A 99 7.51 -31.18 29.55
C ASP A 99 7.21 -32.03 28.31
N LEU A 100 7.55 -33.32 28.32
CA LEU A 100 7.19 -34.25 27.25
C LEU A 100 5.68 -34.34 27.03
N GLN A 101 4.88 -34.47 28.09
CA GLN A 101 3.42 -34.48 27.96
C GLN A 101 2.88 -33.16 27.39
N THR A 102 3.46 -32.02 27.81
CA THR A 102 3.07 -30.70 27.31
C THR A 102 3.41 -30.56 25.83
N ARG A 103 4.62 -30.99 25.43
CA ARG A 103 5.09 -30.97 24.04
C ARG A 103 4.29 -31.92 23.15
N ASP A 104 3.92 -33.10 23.65
CA ASP A 104 3.08 -34.04 22.92
C ASP A 104 1.67 -33.47 22.67
N ALA A 105 1.08 -32.80 23.67
CA ALA A 105 -0.20 -32.11 23.53
C ALA A 105 -0.11 -30.94 22.53
N GLU A 106 0.98 -30.17 22.56
CA GLU A 106 1.26 -29.09 21.63
C GLU A 106 1.44 -29.59 20.20
N LEU A 107 2.22 -30.67 20.01
CA LEU A 107 2.41 -31.35 18.72
C LEU A 107 1.10 -31.90 18.16
N ALA A 108 0.25 -32.49 19.01
CA ALA A 108 -1.07 -32.95 18.60
C ALA A 108 -1.96 -31.79 18.11
N LYS A 109 -1.94 -30.65 18.83
CA LYS A 109 -2.67 -29.44 18.44
C LYS A 109 -2.14 -28.82 17.14
N LEU A 110 -0.82 -28.75 16.99
CA LEU A 110 -0.15 -28.26 15.78
C LEU A 110 -0.48 -29.15 14.57
N LYS A 111 -0.39 -30.48 14.72
CA LYS A 111 -0.76 -31.43 13.66
C LYS A 111 -2.21 -31.26 13.22
N LYS A 112 -3.14 -31.19 14.18
CA LYS A 112 -4.57 -30.95 13.88
C LYS A 112 -4.77 -29.62 13.15
N THR A 113 -4.09 -28.57 13.60
CA THR A 113 -4.18 -27.25 12.95
C THR A 113 -3.64 -27.28 11.52
N ALA A 114 -2.51 -27.97 11.30
CA ALA A 114 -1.92 -28.13 9.97
C ALA A 114 -2.82 -28.97 9.04
N GLU A 115 -3.46 -30.02 9.55
CA GLU A 115 -4.44 -30.82 8.81
C GLU A 115 -5.68 -30.01 8.45
N ASP A 116 -6.24 -29.26 9.40
CA ASP A 116 -7.39 -28.36 9.17
C ASP A 116 -7.03 -27.22 8.20
N GLN A 117 -5.79 -26.73 8.21
CA GLN A 117 -5.31 -25.76 7.22
C GLN A 117 -5.19 -26.39 5.84
N LYS A 118 -4.61 -27.60 5.74
CA LYS A 118 -4.47 -28.32 4.47
C LYS A 118 -5.83 -28.63 3.86
N LYS A 119 -6.79 -29.07 4.65
CA LYS A 119 -8.16 -29.35 4.18
C LYS A 119 -8.84 -28.08 3.67
N ARG A 120 -8.72 -26.97 4.41
CA ARG A 120 -9.25 -25.67 3.96
C ARG A 120 -8.59 -25.18 2.68
N GLU A 121 -7.29 -25.42 2.52
CA GLU A 121 -6.55 -25.10 1.30
C GLU A 121 -7.03 -25.93 0.10
N GLU A 122 -7.28 -27.23 0.30
CA GLU A 122 -7.84 -28.10 -0.73
C GLU A 122 -9.25 -27.69 -1.13
N GLU A 123 -10.12 -27.39 -0.16
CA GLU A 123 -11.47 -26.85 -0.41
C GLU A 123 -11.42 -25.51 -1.16
N ARG A 124 -10.48 -24.62 -0.79
CA ARG A 124 -10.25 -23.34 -1.50
C ARG A 124 -9.86 -23.56 -2.96
N LYS A 125 -8.90 -24.45 -3.23
CA LYS A 125 -8.48 -24.76 -4.61
C LYS A 125 -9.61 -25.34 -5.45
N GLN A 126 -10.49 -26.14 -4.85
CA GLN A 126 -11.67 -26.66 -5.55
C GLN A 126 -12.68 -25.56 -5.89
N ILE A 127 -12.94 -24.64 -4.96
CA ILE A 127 -13.83 -23.50 -5.20
C ILE A 127 -13.23 -22.56 -6.27
N GLU A 128 -11.93 -22.27 -6.19
CA GLU A 128 -11.23 -21.46 -7.19
C GLU A 128 -11.33 -22.11 -8.57
N LYS A 129 -11.03 -23.41 -8.67
CA LYS A 129 -11.17 -24.15 -9.92
C LYS A 129 -12.60 -24.13 -10.46
N TYR A 130 -13.61 -24.26 -9.60
CA TYR A 130 -15.01 -24.18 -10.01
C TYR A 130 -15.36 -22.83 -10.67
N TRP A 131 -14.87 -21.73 -10.11
CA TRP A 131 -15.07 -20.40 -10.70
C TRP A 131 -14.25 -20.19 -11.98
N GLN A 132 -13.02 -20.69 -12.02
CA GLN A 132 -12.17 -20.66 -13.21
C GLN A 132 -12.78 -21.45 -14.39
N ASP A 133 -13.31 -22.65 -14.13
CA ASP A 133 -13.97 -23.46 -15.15
C ASP A 133 -15.21 -22.75 -15.72
N LYS A 134 -16.01 -22.10 -14.86
CA LYS A 134 -17.14 -21.27 -15.31
C LYS A 134 -16.66 -20.05 -16.08
N ALA A 135 -15.66 -19.32 -15.58
CA ALA A 135 -15.07 -18.18 -16.27
C ALA A 135 -14.63 -18.57 -17.68
N GLN A 136 -13.92 -19.68 -17.83
CA GLN A 136 -13.49 -20.20 -19.13
C GLN A 136 -14.65 -20.46 -20.09
N ILE A 137 -15.76 -21.05 -19.60
CA ILE A 137 -16.97 -21.27 -20.40
C ILE A 137 -17.51 -19.94 -20.92
N PHE A 138 -17.66 -18.93 -20.05
CA PHE A 138 -18.18 -17.62 -20.45
C PHE A 138 -17.19 -16.83 -21.33
N SER A 139 -15.89 -16.92 -21.08
CA SER A 139 -14.84 -16.30 -21.90
C SER A 139 -14.77 -16.88 -23.32
N SER A 140 -15.20 -18.13 -23.50
CA SER A 140 -15.31 -18.75 -24.84
C SER A 140 -16.52 -18.27 -25.64
N MET A 141 -17.48 -17.59 -25.00
CA MET A 141 -18.64 -17.01 -25.67
C MET A 141 -18.30 -15.63 -26.24
N SER A 142 -19.13 -15.14 -27.17
CA SER A 142 -19.04 -13.72 -27.54
C SER A 142 -19.38 -12.83 -26.33
N PRO A 143 -18.74 -11.66 -26.15
CA PRO A 143 -19.01 -10.79 -25.01
C PRO A 143 -20.48 -10.41 -24.86
N LYS A 144 -21.20 -10.25 -25.99
CA LYS A 144 -22.64 -9.95 -26.00
C LYS A 144 -23.47 -11.11 -25.44
N ASN A 145 -23.15 -12.35 -25.80
CA ASN A 145 -23.88 -13.52 -25.32
C ASN A 145 -23.59 -13.78 -23.83
N ALA A 146 -22.31 -13.70 -23.43
CA ALA A 146 -21.92 -13.81 -22.03
C ALA A 146 -22.63 -12.74 -21.17
N ALA A 147 -22.65 -11.48 -21.62
CA ALA A 147 -23.35 -10.41 -20.95
C ALA A 147 -24.85 -10.71 -20.78
N SER A 148 -25.52 -11.12 -21.86
CA SER A 148 -26.97 -11.41 -21.82
C SER A 148 -27.33 -12.53 -20.84
N ILE A 149 -26.49 -13.57 -20.73
CA ILE A 149 -26.69 -14.67 -19.79
C ILE A 149 -26.37 -14.21 -18.36
N LEU A 150 -25.21 -13.58 -18.14
CA LEU A 150 -24.77 -13.15 -16.81
C LEU A 150 -25.68 -12.09 -16.19
N SER A 151 -26.32 -11.23 -17.00
CA SER A 151 -27.34 -10.28 -16.51
C SER A 151 -28.60 -10.96 -15.96
N GLN A 152 -28.83 -12.24 -16.27
CA GLN A 152 -29.97 -13.03 -15.76
C GLN A 152 -29.54 -14.06 -14.72
N THR A 153 -28.23 -14.20 -14.47
CA THR A 153 -27.66 -15.06 -13.43
C THR A 153 -27.79 -14.39 -12.06
N ALA A 154 -27.85 -15.19 -10.99
CA ALA A 154 -27.86 -14.66 -9.63
C ALA A 154 -26.66 -13.71 -9.40
N PRO A 155 -26.84 -12.52 -8.79
CA PRO A 155 -25.80 -11.49 -8.74
C PRO A 155 -24.46 -11.97 -8.15
N PHE A 156 -24.51 -12.80 -7.10
CA PHE A 156 -23.32 -13.37 -6.50
C PHE A 156 -22.57 -14.30 -7.47
N GLU A 157 -23.29 -15.19 -8.16
CA GLU A 157 -22.69 -16.12 -9.12
C GLU A 157 -22.13 -15.38 -10.33
N ALA A 158 -22.87 -14.42 -10.88
CA ALA A 158 -22.39 -13.60 -12.00
C ALA A 158 -21.11 -12.84 -11.63
N ARG A 159 -21.08 -12.24 -10.43
CA ARG A 159 -19.90 -11.55 -9.90
C ARG A 159 -18.71 -12.51 -9.75
N SER A 160 -18.90 -13.66 -9.12
CA SER A 160 -17.81 -14.62 -8.92
C SER A 160 -17.22 -15.14 -10.24
N ILE A 161 -18.06 -15.32 -11.26
CA ILE A 161 -17.61 -15.68 -12.61
C ILE A 161 -16.77 -14.54 -13.21
N LEU A 162 -17.26 -13.29 -13.16
CA LEU A 162 -16.57 -12.13 -13.71
C LEU A 162 -15.21 -11.87 -13.04
N TYR A 163 -15.09 -12.06 -11.72
CA TYR A 163 -13.82 -11.90 -10.99
C TYR A 163 -12.83 -13.05 -11.19
N ALA A 164 -13.26 -14.18 -11.75
CA ALA A 164 -12.35 -15.26 -12.12
C ALA A 164 -11.79 -15.09 -13.55
N MET A 165 -12.27 -14.09 -14.32
CA MET A 165 -11.78 -13.76 -15.66
C MET A 165 -10.61 -12.78 -15.61
N ASP A 166 -9.86 -12.71 -16.70
CA ASP A 166 -8.94 -11.60 -16.94
C ASP A 166 -9.68 -10.26 -17.13
N ALA A 167 -8.97 -9.17 -16.86
CA ALA A 167 -9.53 -7.82 -16.86
C ALA A 167 -10.10 -7.42 -18.23
N GLU A 168 -9.44 -7.84 -19.31
CA GLU A 168 -9.78 -7.50 -20.68
C GLU A 168 -11.09 -8.21 -21.11
N THR A 169 -11.23 -9.50 -20.81
CA THR A 169 -12.47 -10.27 -21.05
C THR A 169 -13.62 -9.76 -20.20
N LYS A 170 -13.37 -9.52 -18.89
CA LYS A 170 -14.35 -8.93 -17.98
C LYS A 170 -14.84 -7.57 -18.51
N ALA A 171 -13.92 -6.71 -18.94
CA ALA A 171 -14.24 -5.41 -19.51
C ALA A 171 -15.13 -5.52 -20.76
N ALA A 172 -14.77 -6.40 -21.69
CA ALA A 172 -15.54 -6.62 -22.90
C ALA A 172 -16.97 -7.09 -22.63
N ILE A 173 -17.17 -7.93 -21.61
CA ILE A 173 -18.49 -8.43 -21.20
C ILE A 173 -19.31 -7.32 -20.52
N LEU A 174 -18.73 -6.64 -19.52
CA LEU A 174 -19.40 -5.53 -18.81
C LEU A 174 -19.83 -4.42 -19.78
N ALA A 175 -19.02 -4.10 -20.79
CA ALA A 175 -19.33 -3.12 -21.83
C ALA A 175 -20.56 -3.46 -22.68
N LYS A 176 -21.00 -4.74 -22.68
CA LYS A 176 -22.19 -5.21 -23.40
C LYS A 176 -23.41 -5.36 -22.49
N MET A 177 -23.28 -5.14 -21.18
CA MET A 177 -24.39 -5.11 -20.24
C MET A 177 -25.08 -3.74 -20.22
N ASP A 178 -26.29 -3.70 -19.63
CA ASP A 178 -26.87 -2.43 -19.20
C ASP A 178 -25.97 -1.80 -18.11
N PRO A 179 -25.66 -0.49 -18.19
CA PRO A 179 -24.77 0.14 -17.22
C PRO A 179 -25.19 -0.03 -15.76
N LYS A 180 -26.50 -0.08 -15.44
CA LYS A 180 -26.98 -0.25 -14.05
C LYS A 180 -26.72 -1.65 -13.57
N VAL A 181 -26.89 -2.63 -14.44
CA VAL A 181 -26.61 -4.03 -14.15
C VAL A 181 -25.10 -4.21 -13.94
N ALA A 182 -24.27 -3.72 -14.86
CA ALA A 182 -22.82 -3.75 -14.71
C ALA A 182 -22.36 -3.07 -13.40
N ALA A 183 -22.87 -1.87 -13.13
CA ALA A 183 -22.61 -1.14 -11.89
C ALA A 183 -23.03 -1.95 -10.66
N SER A 184 -24.19 -2.61 -10.66
CA SER A 184 -24.61 -3.47 -9.54
C SER A 184 -23.72 -4.71 -9.34
N LEU A 185 -23.21 -5.29 -10.42
CA LEU A 185 -22.32 -6.45 -10.36
C LEU A 185 -20.94 -6.03 -9.85
N GLU A 186 -20.50 -4.82 -10.16
CA GLU A 186 -19.27 -4.23 -9.65
C GLU A 186 -19.44 -3.64 -8.24
N ASN A 187 -20.62 -3.16 -7.87
CA ASN A 187 -20.99 -2.65 -6.53
C ASN A 187 -21.15 -3.81 -5.56
N GLY A 188 -20.01 -4.30 -5.06
CA GLY A 188 -19.95 -5.42 -4.15
C GLY A 188 -18.89 -5.21 -3.09
N SER A 189 -19.32 -4.92 -1.86
CA SER A 189 -18.48 -5.02 -0.66
C SER A 189 -18.11 -6.47 -0.31
N THR A 190 -18.78 -7.45 -0.94
CA THR A 190 -18.46 -8.87 -0.83
C THR A 190 -17.61 -9.29 -2.03
N LEU A 191 -16.31 -9.15 -1.85
CA LEU A 191 -15.31 -9.82 -2.65
C LEU A 191 -15.55 -11.35 -2.64
N PRO A 192 -15.16 -12.09 -3.68
CA PRO A 192 -14.73 -13.46 -3.46
C PRO A 192 -13.73 -13.43 -2.29
N PRO A 193 -13.75 -14.39 -1.34
CA PRO A 193 -13.00 -14.32 -0.07
C PRO A 193 -11.46 -14.28 -0.16
N GLN A 194 -10.87 -13.89 -1.31
CA GLN A 194 -9.51 -14.13 -1.74
C GLN A 194 -8.78 -12.91 -2.36
N THR A 195 -9.46 -11.80 -2.68
CA THR A 195 -8.78 -10.60 -3.19
C THR A 195 -8.29 -9.74 -2.03
N GLU A 196 -6.98 -9.52 -1.94
CA GLU A 196 -6.36 -8.60 -0.99
C GLU A 196 -6.98 -7.19 -1.12
N PRO A 197 -7.31 -6.49 -0.01
CA PRO A 197 -7.98 -5.19 -0.05
C PRO A 197 -7.27 -4.13 -0.89
N THR A 198 -5.94 -4.21 -0.99
CA THR A 198 -5.10 -3.30 -1.79
C THR A 198 -5.14 -3.60 -3.29
N GLN A 199 -5.46 -4.83 -3.70
CA GLN A 199 -5.54 -5.21 -5.12
C GLN A 199 -6.92 -4.93 -5.75
N PHE A 200 -7.94 -4.71 -4.91
CA PHE A 200 -9.31 -4.52 -5.34
C PHE A 200 -9.48 -3.35 -6.32
N PHE A 201 -8.99 -2.17 -5.96
CA PHE A 201 -9.10 -0.97 -6.79
C PHE A 201 -8.18 -1.05 -8.01
N SER A 202 -7.01 -1.67 -7.90
CA SER A 202 -6.07 -1.80 -9.02
C SER A 202 -6.61 -2.72 -10.12
N GLU A 203 -7.30 -3.80 -9.74
CA GLU A 203 -7.90 -4.73 -10.69
C GLU A 203 -9.11 -4.10 -11.38
N LYS A 204 -9.93 -3.37 -10.61
CA LYS A 204 -11.01 -2.55 -11.18
C LYS A 204 -10.47 -1.49 -12.13
N ALA A 205 -9.45 -0.74 -11.74
CA ALA A 205 -8.79 0.27 -12.58
C ALA A 205 -8.30 -0.33 -13.90
N ARG A 206 -7.69 -1.52 -13.87
CA ARG A 206 -7.29 -2.24 -15.08
C ARG A 206 -8.49 -2.66 -15.93
N THR A 207 -9.56 -3.16 -15.31
CA THR A 207 -10.79 -3.56 -16.02
C THR A 207 -11.42 -2.36 -16.73
N TYR A 208 -11.65 -1.25 -16.03
CA TYR A 208 -12.25 -0.05 -16.62
C TYR A 208 -11.31 0.62 -17.64
N GLY A 209 -10.00 0.61 -17.41
CA GLY A 209 -9.01 1.14 -18.36
C GLY A 209 -8.88 0.34 -19.65
N SER A 210 -9.23 -0.95 -19.62
CA SER A 210 -9.25 -1.81 -20.81
C SER A 210 -10.60 -1.78 -21.55
N MET A 211 -11.59 -1.06 -21.01
CA MET A 211 -12.94 -0.95 -21.56
C MET A 211 -13.04 0.22 -22.54
N ASP A 212 -14.00 0.17 -23.46
CA ASP A 212 -14.41 1.35 -24.23
C ASP A 212 -14.71 2.53 -23.28
N PRO A 213 -14.08 3.71 -23.46
CA PRO A 213 -14.18 4.82 -22.51
C PRO A 213 -15.61 5.30 -22.24
N ALA A 214 -16.48 5.31 -23.25
CA ALA A 214 -17.86 5.73 -23.08
C ALA A 214 -18.69 4.72 -22.27
N LYS A 215 -18.40 3.43 -22.43
CA LYS A 215 -19.00 2.37 -21.60
C LYS A 215 -18.50 2.42 -20.16
N ALA A 216 -17.19 2.58 -19.96
CA ALA A 216 -16.63 2.75 -18.62
C ALA A 216 -17.22 3.97 -17.92
N ALA A 217 -17.27 5.12 -18.60
CA ALA A 217 -17.88 6.34 -18.08
C ALA A 217 -19.33 6.12 -17.63
N SER A 218 -20.12 5.43 -18.46
CA SER A 218 -21.54 5.14 -18.16
C SER A 218 -21.71 4.27 -16.91
N ILE A 219 -20.81 3.31 -16.68
CA ILE A 219 -20.85 2.40 -15.52
C ILE A 219 -20.35 3.11 -14.26
N LEU A 220 -19.19 3.78 -14.35
CA LEU A 220 -18.59 4.52 -13.22
C LEU A 220 -19.47 5.69 -12.75
N SER A 221 -20.31 6.24 -13.63
CA SER A 221 -21.32 7.25 -13.26
C SER A 221 -22.48 6.69 -12.41
N GLN A 222 -22.56 5.37 -12.25
CA GLN A 222 -23.66 4.67 -11.56
C GLN A 222 -23.21 3.88 -10.33
N ILE A 223 -21.92 3.89 -10.02
CA ILE A 223 -21.38 3.39 -8.76
C ILE A 223 -21.17 4.55 -7.77
N PRO A 224 -20.99 4.28 -6.46
CA PRO A 224 -20.76 5.33 -5.48
C PRO A 224 -19.54 6.18 -5.83
N VAL A 225 -19.67 7.50 -5.69
CA VAL A 225 -18.66 8.50 -6.10
C VAL A 225 -17.27 8.20 -5.55
N GLN A 226 -17.18 7.81 -4.28
CA GLN A 226 -15.90 7.46 -3.63
C GLN A 226 -15.24 6.23 -4.25
N GLU A 227 -16.05 5.26 -4.69
CA GLU A 227 -15.56 4.06 -5.36
C GLU A 227 -15.11 4.38 -6.79
N SER A 228 -15.89 5.16 -7.54
CA SER A 228 -15.49 5.66 -8.87
C SER A 228 -14.17 6.40 -8.82
N ARG A 229 -13.99 7.30 -7.85
CA ARG A 229 -12.73 7.99 -7.64
C ARG A 229 -11.60 7.01 -7.36
N ALA A 230 -11.74 6.13 -6.36
CA ALA A 230 -10.66 5.24 -5.96
C ALA A 230 -10.20 4.33 -7.12
N ILE A 231 -11.12 3.98 -8.02
CA ILE A 231 -10.80 3.30 -9.27
C ILE A 231 -10.01 4.23 -10.20
N LEU A 232 -10.52 5.42 -10.50
CA LEU A 232 -9.89 6.39 -11.41
C LEU A 232 -8.49 6.83 -10.93
N ASP A 233 -8.28 6.98 -9.62
CA ASP A 233 -6.98 7.36 -9.03
C ASP A 233 -5.91 6.29 -9.23
N GLN A 234 -6.29 5.02 -9.39
CA GLN A 234 -5.36 3.91 -9.65
C GLN A 234 -5.19 3.62 -11.15
N MET A 235 -5.89 4.35 -12.02
CA MET A 235 -5.73 4.23 -13.47
C MET A 235 -4.53 5.02 -13.97
N ASN A 236 -4.00 4.61 -15.13
CA ASN A 236 -3.06 5.45 -15.85
C ASN A 236 -3.76 6.73 -16.36
N ALA A 237 -2.98 7.80 -16.51
CA ALA A 237 -3.49 9.13 -16.85
C ALA A 237 -4.29 9.15 -18.17
N GLU A 238 -3.86 8.39 -19.18
CA GLU A 238 -4.50 8.35 -20.49
C GLU A 238 -5.91 7.72 -20.44
N SER A 239 -6.03 6.53 -19.83
CA SER A 239 -7.31 5.84 -19.68
C SER A 239 -8.27 6.64 -18.79
N ARG A 240 -7.76 7.21 -17.69
CA ARG A 240 -8.55 8.07 -16.81
C ARG A 240 -9.10 9.29 -17.56
N ALA A 241 -8.25 9.97 -18.33
CA ALA A 241 -8.62 11.12 -19.14
C ALA A 241 -9.70 10.78 -20.17
N ALA A 242 -9.50 9.69 -20.92
CA ALA A 242 -10.45 9.25 -21.94
C ALA A 242 -11.83 8.90 -21.36
N ILE A 243 -11.88 8.30 -20.16
CA ILE A 243 -13.14 7.95 -19.50
C ILE A 243 -13.86 9.21 -19.01
N ILE A 244 -13.16 10.10 -18.31
CA ILE A 244 -13.77 11.32 -17.78
C ILE A 244 -14.26 12.23 -18.92
N GLU A 245 -13.56 12.27 -20.06
CA GLU A 245 -14.05 12.97 -21.27
C GLU A 245 -15.42 12.45 -21.73
N LYS A 246 -15.73 11.17 -21.50
CA LYS A 246 -17.02 10.58 -21.88
C LYS A 246 -18.05 10.60 -20.75
N MET A 247 -17.71 11.12 -19.57
CA MET A 247 -18.65 11.31 -18.47
C MET A 247 -19.48 12.58 -18.66
N ASP A 248 -20.64 12.63 -18.01
CA ASP A 248 -21.34 13.90 -17.83
C ASP A 248 -20.44 14.87 -17.04
N PRO A 249 -20.23 16.12 -17.50
CA PRO A 249 -19.32 17.06 -16.85
C PRO A 249 -19.59 17.25 -15.36
N LYS A 250 -20.86 17.29 -14.94
CA LYS A 250 -21.21 17.49 -13.52
C LYS A 250 -20.85 16.27 -12.69
N ILE A 251 -21.03 15.07 -13.24
CA ILE A 251 -20.61 13.83 -12.58
C ILE A 251 -19.09 13.77 -12.47
N ALA A 252 -18.38 14.07 -13.56
CA ALA A 252 -16.91 14.15 -13.56
C ALA A 252 -16.41 15.17 -12.53
N ALA A 253 -16.99 16.37 -12.51
CA ALA A 253 -16.68 17.40 -11.51
C ALA A 253 -16.97 16.91 -10.09
N HIS A 254 -18.08 16.22 -9.85
CA HIS A 254 -18.42 15.72 -8.53
C HIS A 254 -17.46 14.61 -8.04
N ILE A 255 -17.10 13.67 -8.93
CA ILE A 255 -16.09 12.63 -8.65
C ILE A 255 -14.73 13.27 -8.32
N GLU A 256 -14.39 14.38 -8.96
CA GLU A 256 -13.11 15.08 -8.78
C GLU A 256 -13.14 16.16 -7.67
N SER A 257 -14.30 16.66 -7.26
CA SER A 257 -14.44 17.77 -6.31
C SER A 257 -14.16 17.37 -4.86
N ASP A 258 -14.37 16.11 -4.47
CA ASP A 258 -14.19 15.67 -3.06
C ASP A 258 -12.69 15.52 -2.66
N ASN A 259 -11.78 15.96 -3.52
CA ASN A 259 -10.32 15.96 -3.32
C ASN A 259 -9.83 17.35 -3.72
N ILE A 260 -10.23 18.36 -2.95
CA ILE A 260 -9.38 19.54 -2.82
C ILE A 260 -8.07 18.98 -2.26
N PRO A 261 -6.96 18.96 -3.02
CA PRO A 261 -5.68 18.61 -2.43
C PRO A 261 -5.51 19.56 -1.26
N GLN A 262 -5.24 19.03 -0.07
CA GLN A 262 -4.70 19.92 0.96
C GLN A 262 -3.53 20.67 0.31
N PRO A 263 -3.40 21.99 0.50
CA PRO A 263 -2.45 22.86 -0.23
C PRO A 263 -0.96 22.43 -0.14
N ALA A 264 -0.65 21.35 0.58
CA ALA A 264 0.65 20.74 0.74
C ALA A 264 0.98 19.58 -0.23
N GLN A 265 0.02 18.98 -0.94
CA GLN A 265 0.33 17.93 -1.93
C GLN A 265 0.47 18.54 -3.32
N LYS A 266 1.72 18.72 -3.77
CA LYS A 266 2.11 19.18 -5.11
C LYS A 266 1.74 18.21 -6.25
N GLN A 267 0.64 17.48 -6.13
CA GLN A 267 0.15 16.68 -7.26
C GLN A 267 -0.66 17.60 -8.17
N PRO A 268 -0.37 17.62 -9.49
CA PRO A 268 -1.16 18.40 -10.42
C PRO A 268 -2.61 17.93 -10.34
N SER A 269 -3.55 18.88 -10.25
CA SER A 269 -4.97 18.55 -10.28
C SER A 269 -5.26 17.67 -11.50
N PHE A 270 -6.27 16.80 -11.42
CA PHE A 270 -6.65 15.97 -12.57
C PHE A 270 -6.87 16.81 -13.85
N TYR A 271 -7.53 17.95 -13.71
CA TYR A 271 -7.77 18.87 -14.82
C TYR A 271 -6.50 19.53 -15.36
N GLY A 272 -5.44 19.64 -14.55
CA GLY A 272 -4.10 20.03 -15.01
C GLY A 272 -3.36 18.92 -15.76
N GLN A 273 -3.75 17.66 -15.58
CA GLN A 273 -3.18 16.50 -16.30
C GLN A 273 -3.93 16.18 -17.61
N LEU A 274 -5.12 16.74 -17.80
CA LEU A 274 -5.88 16.59 -19.04
C LEU A 274 -5.25 17.40 -20.19
N PRO A 275 -5.42 16.96 -21.45
CA PRO A 275 -5.21 17.82 -22.60
C PRO A 275 -5.99 19.16 -22.43
N PRO A 276 -5.36 20.32 -22.66
CA PRO A 276 -5.98 21.61 -22.32
C PRO A 276 -7.32 21.88 -22.99
N ASP A 277 -7.49 21.47 -24.24
CA ASP A 277 -8.72 21.53 -25.03
C ASP A 277 -9.87 20.76 -24.37
N LYS A 278 -9.58 19.57 -23.85
CA LYS A 278 -10.59 18.74 -23.17
C LYS A 278 -10.96 19.30 -21.82
N ALA A 279 -9.97 19.74 -21.04
CA ALA A 279 -10.23 20.40 -19.76
C ALA A 279 -11.08 21.66 -19.96
N ALA A 280 -10.80 22.44 -21.00
CA ALA A 280 -11.53 23.63 -21.35
C ALA A 280 -13.00 23.33 -21.70
N ALA A 281 -13.25 22.34 -22.55
CA ALA A 281 -14.60 21.92 -22.93
C ALA A 281 -15.43 21.48 -21.70
N ILE A 282 -14.85 20.65 -20.82
CA ILE A 282 -15.54 20.18 -19.61
C ILE A 282 -15.87 21.35 -18.69
N LEU A 283 -14.88 22.21 -18.39
CA LEU A 283 -15.07 23.34 -17.47
C LEU A 283 -16.06 24.37 -18.02
N ALA A 284 -16.13 24.55 -19.34
CA ALA A 284 -17.08 25.44 -19.99
C ALA A 284 -18.55 25.00 -19.76
N GLU A 285 -18.81 23.70 -19.65
CA GLU A 285 -20.16 23.16 -19.41
C GLU A 285 -20.57 23.17 -17.93
N LEU A 286 -19.63 23.39 -17.01
CA LEU A 286 -19.91 23.39 -15.58
C LEU A 286 -20.57 24.69 -15.07
N PRO A 287 -21.37 24.58 -13.99
CA PRO A 287 -21.77 25.73 -13.19
C PRO A 287 -20.54 26.55 -12.78
N THR A 288 -20.64 27.88 -12.87
CA THR A 288 -19.53 28.81 -12.65
C THR A 288 -18.77 28.57 -11.33
N ILE A 289 -19.49 28.26 -10.24
CA ILE A 289 -18.89 28.04 -8.92
C ILE A 289 -18.04 26.76 -8.90
N GLU A 290 -18.50 25.67 -9.53
CA GLU A 290 -17.79 24.39 -9.59
C GLU A 290 -16.53 24.52 -10.45
N ALA A 291 -16.65 25.11 -11.64
CA ALA A 291 -15.50 25.42 -12.50
C ALA A 291 -14.45 26.27 -11.77
N ARG A 292 -14.87 27.31 -11.04
CA ARG A 292 -13.97 28.16 -10.24
C ARG A 292 -13.26 27.36 -9.15
N GLY A 293 -13.97 26.47 -8.45
CA GLY A 293 -13.38 25.60 -7.42
C GLY A 293 -12.28 24.70 -7.99
N ILE A 294 -12.54 24.09 -9.14
CA ILE A 294 -11.56 23.25 -9.84
C ILE A 294 -10.35 24.07 -10.28
N LEU A 295 -10.57 25.20 -10.96
CA LEU A 295 -9.50 26.09 -11.41
C LEU A 295 -8.66 26.62 -10.23
N GLY A 296 -9.27 26.88 -9.07
CA GLY A 296 -8.56 27.30 -7.86
C GLY A 296 -7.53 26.28 -7.36
N SER A 297 -7.67 25.01 -7.74
CA SER A 297 -6.72 23.94 -7.41
C SER A 297 -5.59 23.77 -8.44
N MET A 298 -5.66 24.46 -9.57
CA MET A 298 -4.67 24.41 -10.65
C MET A 298 -3.57 25.46 -10.45
N SER A 299 -2.35 25.15 -10.89
CA SER A 299 -1.28 26.13 -10.99
C SER A 299 -1.61 27.21 -12.02
N THR A 300 -0.96 28.37 -11.94
CA THR A 300 -1.17 29.48 -12.90
C THR A 300 -0.89 29.07 -14.34
N GLU A 301 0.14 28.24 -14.56
CA GLU A 301 0.51 27.75 -15.89
C GLU A 301 -0.53 26.77 -16.45
N GLU A 302 -1.01 25.82 -15.64
CA GLU A 302 -2.07 24.89 -16.07
C GLU A 302 -3.36 25.65 -16.39
N LYS A 303 -3.73 26.63 -15.56
CA LYS A 303 -4.88 27.51 -15.84
C LYS A 303 -4.70 28.23 -17.18
N ALA A 304 -3.56 28.85 -17.43
CA ALA A 304 -3.31 29.58 -18.66
C ALA A 304 -3.48 28.69 -19.90
N LYS A 305 -2.93 27.47 -19.88
CA LYS A 305 -3.09 26.50 -20.97
C LYS A 305 -4.55 26.12 -21.21
N VAL A 306 -5.31 25.86 -20.16
CA VAL A 306 -6.73 25.49 -20.27
C VAL A 306 -7.56 26.67 -20.79
N PHE A 307 -7.33 27.88 -20.30
CA PHE A 307 -8.06 29.06 -20.76
C PHE A 307 -7.73 29.44 -22.20
N ALA A 308 -6.51 29.19 -22.67
CA ALA A 308 -6.12 29.44 -24.06
C ALA A 308 -6.93 28.59 -25.06
N GLU A 309 -7.44 27.43 -24.64
CA GLU A 309 -8.29 26.55 -25.45
C GLU A 309 -9.79 26.71 -25.16
N MET A 310 -10.16 27.54 -24.17
CA MET A 310 -11.55 27.72 -23.76
C MET A 310 -12.26 28.74 -24.63
N ASP A 311 -13.55 28.51 -24.89
CA ASP A 311 -14.42 29.51 -25.51
C ASP A 311 -14.35 30.85 -24.72
N PRO A 312 -14.13 31.99 -25.38
CA PRO A 312 -13.92 33.26 -24.70
C PRO A 312 -15.09 33.70 -23.80
N VAL A 313 -16.33 33.39 -24.20
CA VAL A 313 -17.52 33.73 -23.40
C VAL A 313 -17.56 32.89 -22.13
N ALA A 314 -17.29 31.59 -22.26
CA ALA A 314 -17.19 30.69 -21.11
C ALA A 314 -16.05 31.10 -20.16
N ALA A 315 -14.87 31.40 -20.72
CA ALA A 315 -13.71 31.86 -19.96
C ALA A 315 -14.01 33.15 -19.17
N ALA A 316 -14.57 34.17 -19.83
CA ALA A 316 -14.92 35.43 -19.17
C ALA A 316 -15.97 35.24 -18.07
N ARG A 317 -17.01 34.44 -18.31
CA ARG A 317 -18.02 34.07 -17.30
C ARG A 317 -17.37 33.44 -16.06
N ILE A 318 -16.45 32.50 -16.26
CA ILE A 318 -15.79 31.79 -15.18
C ILE A 318 -14.86 32.74 -14.40
N GLN A 319 -14.22 33.70 -15.06
CA GLN A 319 -13.26 34.61 -14.43
C GLN A 319 -13.84 35.86 -13.78
N SER A 320 -15.00 36.34 -14.25
CA SER A 320 -15.51 37.71 -14.03
C SER A 320 -15.41 38.23 -12.58
N ASP A 321 -15.46 37.37 -11.56
CA ASP A 321 -15.40 37.79 -10.14
C ASP A 321 -14.32 37.07 -9.32
N PHE A 322 -13.60 36.12 -9.92
CA PHE A 322 -12.71 35.23 -9.16
C PHE A 322 -11.25 35.71 -9.16
N MET A 323 -10.78 36.26 -10.27
CA MET A 323 -9.39 36.70 -10.42
C MET A 323 -9.27 38.21 -10.24
N LYS A 324 -8.20 38.64 -9.57
CA LYS A 324 -7.86 40.06 -9.52
C LYS A 324 -7.29 40.49 -10.89
N PRO A 325 -7.47 41.75 -11.31
CA PRO A 325 -6.89 42.24 -12.56
C PRO A 325 -5.38 42.02 -12.67
N GLN A 326 -4.68 42.03 -11.53
CA GLN A 326 -3.23 41.87 -11.43
C GLN A 326 -2.76 40.40 -11.35
N ASP A 327 -3.65 39.45 -11.57
CA ASP A 327 -3.26 38.03 -11.59
C ASP A 327 -2.33 37.77 -12.78
N PRO A 328 -1.12 37.20 -12.57
CA PRO A 328 -0.15 36.95 -13.64
C PRO A 328 -0.67 36.00 -14.72
N PHE A 329 -1.78 35.31 -14.46
CA PHE A 329 -2.51 34.50 -15.42
C PHE A 329 -2.70 35.18 -16.79
N TYR A 330 -3.19 36.42 -16.84
CA TYR A 330 -3.50 37.07 -18.13
C TYR A 330 -2.24 37.33 -18.96
N ALA A 331 -1.10 37.56 -18.29
CA ALA A 331 0.19 37.77 -18.95
C ALA A 331 0.75 36.48 -19.57
N MET A 332 0.32 35.31 -19.07
CA MET A 332 0.74 34.01 -19.60
C MET A 332 -0.08 33.55 -20.80
N LEU A 333 -1.23 34.16 -21.08
CA LEU A 333 -2.06 33.81 -22.24
C LEU A 333 -1.42 34.29 -23.55
N PRO A 334 -1.59 33.56 -24.67
CA PRO A 334 -1.35 34.11 -26.00
C PRO A 334 -2.15 35.39 -26.24
N PRO A 335 -1.62 36.39 -26.98
CA PRO A 335 -2.29 37.69 -27.14
C PRO A 335 -3.70 37.60 -27.72
N ASP A 336 -3.90 36.79 -28.75
CA ASP A 336 -5.20 36.54 -29.41
C ASP A 336 -6.23 35.95 -28.44
N LYS A 337 -5.81 35.00 -27.59
CA LYS A 337 -6.68 34.39 -26.59
C LYS A 337 -7.02 35.35 -25.47
N ALA A 338 -6.06 36.15 -25.02
CA ALA A 338 -6.31 37.19 -24.03
C ALA A 338 -7.29 38.24 -24.58
N ALA A 339 -7.09 38.71 -25.81
CA ALA A 339 -7.96 39.66 -26.48
C ALA A 339 -9.41 39.17 -26.49
N GLY A 340 -9.64 37.97 -27.03
CA GLY A 340 -10.99 37.39 -27.10
C GLY A 340 -11.68 37.27 -25.75
N ILE A 341 -10.95 36.90 -24.68
CA ILE A 341 -11.53 36.80 -23.32
C ILE A 341 -11.85 38.18 -22.75
N LEU A 342 -10.96 39.15 -22.90
CA LEU A 342 -11.10 40.49 -22.34
C LEU A 342 -12.23 41.28 -23.01
N GLU A 343 -12.48 41.06 -24.30
CA GLU A 343 -13.62 41.64 -25.03
C GLU A 343 -14.99 41.21 -24.49
N GLN A 344 -15.07 40.04 -23.86
CA GLN A 344 -16.29 39.55 -23.22
C GLN A 344 -16.49 40.12 -21.81
N MET A 345 -15.60 40.99 -21.34
CA MET A 345 -15.68 41.64 -20.03
C MET A 345 -16.11 43.11 -20.15
N PRO A 346 -16.57 43.73 -19.05
CA PRO A 346 -16.69 45.18 -18.99
C PRO A 346 -15.34 45.86 -19.31
N VAL A 347 -15.37 46.90 -20.15
CA VAL A 347 -14.17 47.63 -20.62
C VAL A 347 -13.29 48.04 -19.45
N GLU A 348 -13.90 48.45 -18.34
CA GLU A 348 -13.19 48.99 -17.17
C GLU A 348 -12.34 47.92 -16.50
N ARG A 349 -12.84 46.69 -16.52
CA ARG A 349 -12.14 45.53 -16.00
C ARG A 349 -11.03 45.09 -16.95
N ALA A 350 -11.30 45.06 -18.25
CA ALA A 350 -10.30 44.72 -19.25
C ALA A 350 -9.14 45.74 -19.23
N ARG A 351 -9.44 47.03 -19.13
CA ARG A 351 -8.46 48.11 -18.97
C ARG A 351 -7.63 47.92 -17.70
N ALA A 352 -8.26 47.61 -16.58
CA ALA A 352 -7.54 47.36 -15.32
C ALA A 352 -6.61 46.14 -15.40
N ILE A 353 -6.98 45.10 -16.17
CA ILE A 353 -6.11 43.94 -16.41
C ILE A 353 -4.92 44.36 -17.28
N LEU A 354 -5.18 44.99 -18.42
CA LEU A 354 -4.17 45.41 -19.39
C LEU A 354 -3.15 46.39 -18.81
N ASN A 355 -3.60 47.34 -17.98
CA ASN A 355 -2.72 48.28 -17.28
C ASN A 355 -1.86 47.62 -16.20
N GLY A 356 -2.17 46.38 -15.79
CA GLY A 356 -1.36 45.59 -14.87
C GLY A 356 -0.24 44.79 -15.54
N MET A 357 -0.08 44.90 -16.86
CA MET A 357 0.85 44.09 -17.68
C MET A 357 2.04 44.93 -18.15
N SER A 358 3.03 44.30 -18.77
CA SER A 358 4.06 45.05 -19.49
C SER A 358 3.47 45.73 -20.72
N LEU A 359 4.04 46.87 -21.08
CA LEU A 359 3.58 47.70 -22.20
C LEU A 359 3.59 46.95 -23.53
N GLU A 360 4.68 46.22 -23.83
CA GLU A 360 4.77 45.34 -25.00
C GLU A 360 3.65 44.28 -25.03
N LYS A 361 3.34 43.67 -23.88
CA LYS A 361 2.28 42.66 -23.81
C LYS A 361 0.90 43.28 -24.00
N LYS A 362 0.66 44.46 -23.41
CA LYS A 362 -0.57 45.24 -23.58
C LYS A 362 -0.78 45.56 -25.06
N GLY A 363 0.22 46.14 -25.72
CA GLY A 363 0.17 46.47 -27.14
C GLY A 363 -0.18 45.27 -28.00
N LYS A 364 0.52 44.14 -27.82
CA LYS A 364 0.23 42.89 -28.56
C LYS A 364 -1.16 42.33 -28.33
N ILE A 365 -1.76 42.52 -27.16
CA ILE A 365 -3.15 42.10 -26.93
C ILE A 365 -4.11 43.05 -27.64
N LEU A 366 -3.88 44.36 -27.58
CA LEU A 366 -4.71 45.36 -28.27
C LEU A 366 -4.70 45.17 -29.80
N GLU A 367 -3.56 44.77 -30.38
CA GLU A 367 -3.44 44.44 -31.82
C GLU A 367 -4.42 43.34 -32.28
N GLU A 368 -4.73 42.40 -31.39
CA GLU A 368 -5.59 41.25 -31.66
C GLU A 368 -7.06 41.49 -31.27
N MET A 369 -7.36 42.63 -30.64
CA MET A 369 -8.72 42.98 -30.22
C MET A 369 -9.55 43.58 -31.36
N ASP A 370 -10.88 43.51 -31.22
CA ASP A 370 -11.80 44.37 -31.96
C ASP A 370 -11.40 45.83 -31.78
N ARG A 371 -11.15 46.51 -32.90
CA ARG A 371 -10.60 47.88 -32.92
C ARG A 371 -11.47 48.89 -32.17
N THR A 372 -12.80 48.74 -32.20
CA THR A 372 -13.70 49.64 -31.47
C THR A 372 -13.61 49.37 -29.97
N PHE A 373 -13.46 48.11 -29.55
CA PHE A 373 -13.23 47.77 -28.15
C PHE A 373 -11.85 48.26 -27.66
N ALA A 374 -10.79 47.99 -28.43
CA ALA A 374 -9.43 48.45 -28.12
C ALA A 374 -9.35 49.97 -27.98
N ALA A 375 -9.99 50.71 -28.89
CA ALA A 375 -10.10 52.17 -28.80
C ALA A 375 -10.74 52.60 -27.48
N ARG A 376 -11.85 51.96 -27.06
CA ARG A 376 -12.53 52.27 -25.77
C ARG A 376 -11.65 51.96 -24.55
N ILE A 377 -10.72 51.03 -24.64
CA ILE A 377 -9.76 50.74 -23.56
C ILE A 377 -8.78 51.90 -23.41
N GLU A 378 -8.24 52.42 -24.51
CA GLU A 378 -7.26 53.52 -24.49
C GLU A 378 -7.89 54.92 -24.35
N MET A 379 -9.22 55.03 -24.51
CA MET A 379 -9.96 56.26 -24.26
C MET A 379 -9.92 56.68 -22.79
N GLN A 380 -9.95 58.00 -22.58
CA GLN A 380 -10.10 58.62 -21.28
C GLN A 380 -11.53 58.49 -20.74
N GLU A 381 -11.64 58.20 -19.45
CA GLU A 381 -12.89 58.30 -18.71
C GLU A 381 -13.10 59.72 -18.19
N ASN A 382 -14.34 60.21 -18.24
CA ASN A 382 -14.73 61.58 -17.92
C ASN A 382 -14.35 62.07 -16.49
N ASP A 383 -13.89 61.18 -15.60
CA ASP A 383 -13.64 61.45 -14.18
C ASP A 383 -12.15 61.44 -13.79
N LEU A 384 -11.22 61.25 -14.74
CA LEU A 384 -9.77 61.24 -14.48
C LEU A 384 -9.12 62.56 -14.92
N GLU A 385 -8.26 63.13 -14.06
CA GLU A 385 -7.48 64.33 -14.38
C GLU A 385 -6.56 64.07 -15.58
N GLU A 386 -6.63 64.93 -16.59
CA GLU A 386 -5.73 64.93 -17.74
C GLU A 386 -4.34 65.40 -17.29
N THR A 387 -3.41 64.46 -17.14
CA THR A 387 -2.00 64.75 -16.88
C THR A 387 -1.16 64.37 -18.09
N ASP A 388 -0.01 65.02 -18.29
CA ASP A 388 0.91 64.64 -19.37
C ASP A 388 1.32 63.15 -19.25
N ASP A 389 1.61 62.71 -18.02
CA ASP A 389 1.91 61.30 -17.68
C ASP A 389 0.81 60.31 -18.08
N TYR A 390 -0.46 60.75 -18.03
CA TYR A 390 -1.59 59.95 -18.49
C TYR A 390 -1.48 59.67 -19.98
N TRP A 391 -1.25 60.71 -20.79
CA TRP A 391 -1.16 60.62 -22.25
C TRP A 391 0.13 59.97 -22.72
N ASP A 392 1.26 60.23 -22.05
CA ASP A 392 2.55 59.56 -22.28
C ASP A 392 2.37 58.04 -22.22
N THR A 393 1.74 57.53 -21.16
CA THR A 393 1.51 56.07 -21.00
C THR A 393 0.66 55.47 -22.14
N ARG A 394 -0.27 56.23 -22.71
CA ARG A 394 -1.07 55.77 -23.86
C ARG A 394 -0.21 55.79 -25.11
N ALA A 395 0.48 56.89 -25.37
CA ALA A 395 1.37 57.03 -26.51
C ALA A 395 2.40 55.91 -26.56
N ASP A 396 3.08 55.63 -25.45
CA ASP A 396 4.01 54.50 -25.32
C ASP A 396 3.34 53.18 -25.78
N THR A 397 2.08 52.96 -25.41
CA THR A 397 1.35 51.74 -25.80
C THR A 397 1.19 51.64 -27.31
N PHE A 398 0.90 52.76 -28.00
CA PHE A 398 0.79 52.79 -29.47
C PHE A 398 2.14 52.64 -30.17
N GLU A 399 3.22 53.13 -29.59
CA GLU A 399 4.58 53.02 -30.14
C GLU A 399 5.08 51.57 -30.20
N VAL A 400 4.68 50.72 -29.26
CA VAL A 400 5.06 49.30 -29.28
C VAL A 400 4.14 48.42 -30.13
N MET A 401 3.14 49.01 -30.78
CA MET A 401 2.21 48.31 -31.65
C MET A 401 2.68 48.28 -33.10
N ALA A 402 2.15 47.35 -33.88
CA ALA A 402 2.27 47.41 -35.34
C ALA A 402 1.61 48.71 -35.88
N PRO A 403 2.28 49.48 -36.77
CA PRO A 403 1.78 50.79 -37.21
C PRO A 403 0.37 50.76 -37.83
N ASP A 404 0.06 49.71 -38.60
CA ASP A 404 -1.26 49.49 -39.19
C ASP A 404 -2.34 49.29 -38.11
N LYS A 405 -2.03 48.52 -37.06
CA LYS A 405 -2.93 48.29 -35.92
C LYS A 405 -3.13 49.52 -35.06
N ALA A 406 -2.06 50.27 -34.79
CA ALA A 406 -2.16 51.55 -34.10
C ALA A 406 -3.05 52.54 -34.88
N ALA A 407 -2.89 52.62 -36.20
CA ALA A 407 -3.71 53.47 -37.07
C ALA A 407 -5.18 53.06 -37.07
N GLU A 408 -5.47 51.75 -37.16
CA GLU A 408 -6.83 51.20 -37.09
C GLU A 408 -7.55 51.57 -35.78
N ILE A 409 -6.85 51.54 -34.64
CA ILE A 409 -7.42 51.86 -33.33
C ILE A 409 -7.64 53.36 -33.16
N LEU A 410 -6.65 54.18 -33.51
CA LEU A 410 -6.77 55.65 -33.45
C LEU A 410 -7.93 56.16 -34.30
N ALA A 411 -8.22 55.49 -35.43
CA ALA A 411 -9.33 55.85 -36.31
C ALA A 411 -10.73 55.61 -35.70
N GLU A 412 -10.84 54.74 -34.70
CA GLU A 412 -12.09 54.46 -33.98
C GLU A 412 -12.30 55.40 -32.78
N MET A 413 -11.31 56.25 -32.46
CA MET A 413 -11.36 57.17 -31.33
C MET A 413 -12.00 58.52 -31.70
N PRO A 414 -12.62 59.22 -30.72
CA PRO A 414 -12.95 60.64 -30.89
C PRO A 414 -11.70 61.45 -31.23
N ILE A 415 -11.82 62.34 -32.22
CA ILE A 415 -10.67 63.06 -32.80
C ILE A 415 -9.82 63.79 -31.76
N GLU A 416 -10.46 64.35 -30.72
CA GLU A 416 -9.78 65.07 -29.65
C GLU A 416 -8.90 64.16 -28.80
N GLN A 417 -9.37 62.95 -28.48
CA GLN A 417 -8.60 61.98 -27.70
C GLN A 417 -7.48 61.35 -28.53
N ALA A 418 -7.76 60.99 -29.79
CA ALA A 418 -6.74 60.51 -30.70
C ALA A 418 -5.61 61.53 -30.87
N ARG A 419 -5.97 62.82 -31.01
CA ARG A 419 -5.00 63.91 -31.08
C ARG A 419 -4.21 64.07 -29.79
N ALA A 420 -4.84 63.94 -28.62
CA ALA A 420 -4.16 64.02 -27.34
C ALA A 420 -3.09 62.92 -27.22
N ILE A 421 -3.36 61.70 -27.67
CA ILE A 421 -2.38 60.61 -27.69
C ILE A 421 -1.27 60.90 -28.70
N VAL A 422 -1.62 61.25 -29.94
CA VAL A 422 -0.67 61.49 -31.04
C VAL A 422 0.37 62.57 -30.70
N LYS A 423 0.02 63.57 -29.88
CA LYS A 423 0.96 64.61 -29.44
C LYS A 423 2.12 64.10 -28.58
N HIS A 424 1.95 62.92 -28.00
CA HIS A 424 2.92 62.31 -27.09
C HIS A 424 3.64 61.10 -27.72
N ILE A 425 3.29 60.72 -28.95
CA ILE A 425 3.99 59.65 -29.70
C ILE A 425 5.27 60.22 -30.31
N ASP A 426 6.37 59.48 -30.20
CA ASP A 426 7.65 59.79 -30.84
C ASP A 426 7.49 60.02 -32.36
N ASP A 427 8.14 61.07 -32.88
CA ASP A 427 7.96 61.53 -34.27
C ASP A 427 8.20 60.42 -35.31
N ASP A 428 9.19 59.55 -35.07
CA ASP A 428 9.56 58.45 -35.98
C ASP A 428 8.44 57.38 -36.04
N GLU A 429 7.93 56.95 -34.89
CA GLU A 429 6.84 55.97 -34.80
C GLU A 429 5.52 56.56 -35.29
N LEU A 430 5.27 57.84 -34.98
CA LEU A 430 4.10 58.57 -35.47
C LEU A 430 4.09 58.64 -37.00
N GLU A 431 5.23 58.90 -37.65
CA GLU A 431 5.33 58.93 -39.11
C GLU A 431 4.86 57.61 -39.72
N ASP A 432 5.29 56.48 -39.14
CA ASP A 432 4.93 55.15 -39.62
C ASP A 432 3.45 54.82 -39.39
N ILE A 433 2.88 55.20 -38.24
CA ILE A 433 1.44 55.05 -37.96
C ILE A 433 0.61 55.87 -38.95
N LEU A 434 1.00 57.11 -39.24
CA LEU A 434 0.23 57.99 -40.14
C LEU A 434 0.26 57.51 -41.59
N LYS A 435 1.32 56.80 -42.03
CA LYS A 435 1.39 56.21 -43.39
C LYS A 435 0.34 55.14 -43.62
N GLU A 436 -0.04 54.41 -42.58
CA GLU A 436 -1.06 53.35 -42.64
C GLU A 436 -2.49 53.88 -42.43
N MET A 437 -2.64 55.18 -42.15
CA MET A 437 -3.94 55.83 -41.87
C MET A 437 -4.56 56.49 -43.11
N ASP A 438 -5.89 56.66 -43.11
CA ASP A 438 -6.56 57.50 -44.11
C ASP A 438 -5.95 58.93 -44.12
N PRO A 439 -5.51 59.45 -45.28
CA PRO A 439 -4.81 60.73 -45.34
C PRO A 439 -5.59 61.92 -44.80
N LYS A 440 -6.93 61.90 -44.87
CA LYS A 440 -7.74 63.00 -44.31
C LYS A 440 -7.77 62.95 -42.81
N LEU A 441 -7.90 61.74 -42.24
CA LEU A 441 -7.85 61.55 -40.80
C LEU A 441 -6.46 61.90 -40.25
N ALA A 442 -5.39 61.42 -40.88
CA ALA A 442 -4.01 61.78 -40.52
C ALA A 442 -3.81 63.30 -40.48
N ALA A 443 -4.28 64.01 -41.51
CA ALA A 443 -4.22 65.47 -41.56
C ALA A 443 -5.06 66.14 -40.47
N GLN A 444 -6.18 65.53 -40.05
CA GLN A 444 -7.01 66.05 -38.94
C GLN A 444 -6.34 65.85 -37.58
N LEU A 445 -5.62 64.75 -37.37
CA LEU A 445 -4.90 64.51 -36.12
C LEU A 445 -3.73 65.47 -35.92
N LEU A 446 -3.07 65.89 -37.00
CA LEU A 446 -1.95 66.84 -36.98
C LEU A 446 -2.36 68.32 -36.93
N GLN A 447 -3.63 68.64 -37.14
CA GLN A 447 -4.10 70.03 -37.02
C GLN A 447 -4.03 70.46 -35.54
N MET A 448 -3.43 71.62 -35.27
CA MET A 448 -3.43 72.22 -33.93
C MET A 448 -4.67 73.07 -33.70
#